data_AF-A0A0A1VSB4-F1
#
_entry.id   AF-A0A0A1VSB4-F1
#
_cell.length_a   1.000
_cell.length_b   1.000
_cell.length_c   1.000
_cell.angle_alpha   90.00
_cell.angle_beta   90.00
_cell.angle_gamma   90.00
#
_symmetry.space_group_name_H-M   'P 1'
#
loop_
_entity.id
_entity.type
_entity.pdbx_description
1 polymer ?
#
loop_
_entity_poly.entity_id
_entity_poly.type
_entity_poly.pdbx_seq_one_letter_code
_entity_poly.pdbx_strand_id
1 'polypeptide(L)'
;MQWHQDIQTHLKNNNYQLVLQFYEQLIENNSPVIEDYFYLGLAYLLQDREEDAQATWLLVLSQAAESELSGWIETLTQILDAEATRQENSQRLETSYLIRLQLQNLNPSFLNNLLHLMELEIQFQIFAMEKCHDWCVFELLENTATAAINLDLLLGVTEKVLIYPCTDTIHFLELAALHINNPEIIAAKVISAIVNYAYQRKQSVFAINLVELCLRFLPEDLYLQNSLFNLYKTTTVDYKKALETADNFYKNCQTTTEKLFGISLVIGILQAKGDWGNLPKFIDELTQLIEGQINAEQFNARPFIIDSILGVTSCLPYYQDNPKINRYLQSKLAEIFQADVRTRYNYIAPVSSLKSPARKIKIGYIAYTLRRHSVGWLSRWLFHYHNRDKFEIYTYFVNQAADEITEKWFKNNSDYSYNLPAKIEQITAQIRQDNLDILVDIDSLTNNTTYLVMALKPAPIQVTWLGLDASGIPAIDYFIADNYVLPENAQEIYSEKIIRLPNSYLSVDGFEVGVPTRRRTDLNIPDDAIIYLTVQSGLKRTLNMIYRHCRFSNRFLMAIF
;
A
#
# COMPACT_ATOMS: atom_id res chain seq x y z
N MET A 1 -36.11 -46.04 -16.62
CA MET A 1 -34.88 -45.26 -16.92
C MET A 1 -35.11 -43.93 -17.65
N GLN A 2 -36.35 -43.54 -18.03
CA GLN A 2 -36.63 -42.21 -18.64
C GLN A 2 -37.03 -41.13 -17.62
N TRP A 3 -37.55 -41.55 -16.46
CA TRP A 3 -38.24 -40.72 -15.47
C TRP A 3 -37.30 -40.02 -14.47
N HIS A 4 -36.11 -40.58 -14.20
CA HIS A 4 -35.06 -39.92 -13.41
C HIS A 4 -34.57 -38.62 -14.08
N GLN A 5 -34.59 -38.56 -15.42
CA GLN A 5 -34.26 -37.33 -16.17
C GLN A 5 -35.34 -36.24 -16.01
N ASP A 6 -36.61 -36.64 -15.92
CA ASP A 6 -37.72 -35.70 -15.72
C ASP A 6 -37.66 -35.07 -14.32
N ILE A 7 -37.29 -35.83 -13.29
CA ILE A 7 -37.16 -35.32 -11.91
C ILE A 7 -35.94 -34.42 -11.75
N GLN A 8 -34.80 -34.76 -12.35
CA GLN A 8 -33.67 -33.84 -12.42
C GLN A 8 -34.05 -32.54 -13.12
N THR A 9 -34.96 -32.58 -14.09
CA THR A 9 -35.51 -31.40 -14.75
C THR A 9 -36.43 -30.61 -13.82
N HIS A 10 -37.29 -31.27 -13.04
CA HIS A 10 -38.12 -30.62 -12.02
C HIS A 10 -37.30 -29.99 -10.89
N LEU A 11 -36.24 -30.66 -10.42
CA LEU A 11 -35.29 -30.14 -9.45
C LEU A 11 -34.58 -28.90 -10.00
N LYS A 12 -34.06 -28.96 -11.23
CA LYS A 12 -33.46 -27.81 -11.93
C LYS A 12 -34.42 -26.64 -12.12
N ASN A 13 -35.70 -26.93 -12.37
CA ASN A 13 -36.76 -25.93 -12.52
C ASN A 13 -37.35 -25.45 -11.17
N ASN A 14 -36.79 -25.89 -10.05
CA ASN A 14 -37.21 -25.55 -8.68
C ASN A 14 -38.65 -25.95 -8.33
N ASN A 15 -39.18 -27.01 -8.97
CA ASN A 15 -40.51 -27.54 -8.71
C ASN A 15 -40.48 -28.57 -7.56
N TYR A 16 -40.05 -28.14 -6.36
CA TYR A 16 -39.73 -29.04 -5.25
C TYR A 16 -40.94 -29.83 -4.72
N GLN A 17 -42.15 -29.27 -4.81
CA GLN A 17 -43.36 -29.97 -4.39
C GLN A 17 -43.62 -31.25 -5.23
N LEU A 18 -43.36 -31.20 -6.53
CA LEU A 18 -43.51 -32.36 -7.41
C LEU A 18 -42.40 -33.39 -7.16
N VAL A 19 -41.18 -32.92 -6.87
CA VAL A 19 -40.06 -33.80 -6.48
C VAL A 19 -40.38 -34.52 -5.17
N LEU A 20 -40.95 -33.81 -4.20
CA LEU A 20 -41.33 -34.38 -2.90
C LEU A 20 -42.41 -35.45 -3.04
N GLN A 21 -43.53 -35.13 -3.70
CA GLN A 21 -44.64 -36.08 -3.90
C GLN A 21 -44.18 -37.36 -4.60
N PHE A 22 -43.22 -37.23 -5.52
CA PHE A 22 -42.66 -38.37 -6.22
C PHE A 22 -41.86 -39.29 -5.29
N TYR A 23 -40.93 -38.74 -4.50
CA TYR A 23 -40.11 -39.57 -3.62
C TYR A 23 -40.90 -40.13 -2.43
N GLU A 24 -41.92 -39.41 -1.93
CA GLU A 24 -42.87 -39.94 -0.95
C GLU A 24 -43.57 -41.20 -1.49
N GLN A 25 -44.08 -41.14 -2.73
CA GLN A 25 -44.71 -42.30 -3.39
C GLN A 25 -43.75 -43.47 -3.61
N LEU A 26 -42.48 -43.20 -3.96
CA LEU A 26 -41.49 -44.28 -4.13
C LEU A 26 -41.20 -45.00 -2.81
N ILE A 27 -41.11 -44.24 -1.72
CA ILE A 27 -40.80 -44.80 -0.40
C ILE A 27 -42.01 -45.52 0.21
N GLU A 28 -43.22 -45.00 0.02
CA GLU A 28 -44.47 -45.72 0.36
C GLU A 28 -44.59 -47.07 -0.36
N ASN A 29 -44.04 -47.16 -1.58
CA ASN A 29 -43.98 -48.40 -2.36
C ASN A 29 -42.78 -49.31 -2.01
N ASN A 30 -42.11 -49.06 -0.88
CA ASN A 30 -40.93 -49.80 -0.38
C ASN A 30 -39.75 -49.80 -1.36
N SER A 31 -39.32 -48.61 -1.83
CA SER A 31 -38.11 -48.54 -2.65
C SER A 31 -36.90 -49.14 -1.92
N PRO A 32 -36.17 -50.07 -2.55
CA PRO A 32 -34.93 -50.61 -2.02
C PRO A 32 -33.71 -49.72 -2.33
N VAL A 33 -33.89 -48.62 -3.06
CA VAL A 33 -32.80 -47.72 -3.50
C VAL A 33 -32.59 -46.64 -2.46
N ILE A 34 -31.41 -46.61 -1.87
CA ILE A 34 -31.10 -45.67 -0.78
C ILE A 34 -31.11 -44.20 -1.23
N GLU A 35 -30.66 -43.93 -2.45
CA GLU A 35 -30.62 -42.58 -3.02
C GLU A 35 -32.01 -41.93 -3.03
N ASP A 36 -33.10 -42.71 -3.16
CA ASP A 36 -34.47 -42.18 -3.12
C ASP A 36 -34.79 -41.51 -1.78
N TYR A 37 -34.27 -42.04 -0.67
CA TYR A 37 -34.41 -41.44 0.66
C TYR A 37 -33.53 -40.19 0.82
N PHE A 38 -32.35 -40.16 0.19
CA PHE A 38 -31.49 -38.99 0.17
C PHE A 38 -32.15 -37.82 -0.57
N TYR A 39 -32.71 -38.08 -1.75
CA TYR A 39 -33.45 -37.08 -2.51
C TYR A 39 -34.79 -36.70 -1.86
N LEU A 40 -35.46 -37.62 -1.14
CA LEU A 40 -36.63 -37.26 -0.33
C LEU A 40 -36.25 -36.24 0.76
N GLY A 41 -35.21 -36.53 1.54
CA GLY A 41 -34.74 -35.60 2.58
C GLY A 41 -34.30 -34.26 1.99
N LEU A 42 -33.63 -34.25 0.84
CA LEU A 42 -33.29 -33.02 0.14
C LEU A 42 -34.54 -32.23 -0.29
N ALA A 43 -35.58 -32.91 -0.78
CA ALA A 43 -36.84 -32.27 -1.16
C ALA A 43 -37.62 -31.69 0.02
N TYR A 44 -37.51 -32.30 1.21
CA TYR A 44 -38.00 -31.71 2.46
C TYR A 44 -37.20 -30.46 2.83
N LEU A 45 -35.86 -30.53 2.79
CA LEU A 45 -35.00 -29.39 3.11
C LEU A 45 -35.26 -28.19 2.19
N LEU A 46 -35.44 -28.43 0.88
CA LEU A 46 -35.75 -27.39 -0.11
C LEU A 46 -37.17 -26.78 0.03
N GLN A 47 -38.00 -27.32 0.92
CA GLN A 47 -39.33 -26.81 1.29
C GLN A 47 -39.38 -26.34 2.75
N ASP A 48 -38.23 -25.97 3.33
CA ASP A 48 -38.11 -25.46 4.71
C ASP A 48 -38.57 -26.47 5.78
N ARG A 49 -38.52 -27.77 5.48
CA ARG A 49 -38.83 -28.87 6.39
C ARG A 49 -37.56 -29.57 6.87
N GLU A 50 -36.73 -28.84 7.61
CA GLU A 50 -35.41 -29.32 8.06
C GLU A 50 -35.48 -30.55 8.97
N GLU A 51 -36.39 -30.56 9.94
CA GLU A 51 -36.55 -31.70 10.87
C GLU A 51 -36.93 -32.99 10.13
N ASP A 52 -37.79 -32.89 9.12
CA ASP A 52 -38.21 -34.03 8.29
C ASP A 52 -37.06 -34.54 7.41
N ALA A 53 -36.24 -33.64 6.88
CA ALA A 53 -35.05 -33.98 6.12
C ALA A 53 -34.04 -34.77 6.98
N GLN A 54 -33.73 -34.24 8.17
CA GLN A 54 -32.82 -34.89 9.13
C GLN A 54 -33.35 -36.23 9.60
N ALA A 55 -34.64 -36.32 9.92
CA ALA A 55 -35.27 -37.58 10.34
C ALA A 55 -35.21 -38.63 9.23
N THR A 56 -35.44 -38.23 7.97
CA THR A 56 -35.38 -39.11 6.80
C THR A 56 -33.97 -39.68 6.61
N TRP A 57 -32.94 -38.84 6.67
CA TRP A 57 -31.55 -39.29 6.52
C TRP A 57 -31.08 -40.13 7.70
N LEU A 58 -31.38 -39.71 8.94
CA LEU A 58 -30.99 -40.43 10.15
C LEU A 58 -31.61 -41.83 10.22
N LEU A 59 -32.88 -41.95 9.85
CA LEU A 59 -33.57 -43.24 9.81
C LEU A 59 -32.82 -44.23 8.93
N VAL A 60 -32.42 -43.80 7.74
CA VAL A 60 -31.77 -44.66 6.75
C VAL A 60 -30.32 -44.94 7.11
N LEU A 61 -29.57 -43.93 7.54
CA LEU A 61 -28.18 -44.11 7.95
C LEU A 61 -28.06 -44.99 9.22
N SER A 62 -29.04 -44.94 10.13
CA SER A 62 -29.06 -45.81 11.32
C SER A 62 -29.24 -47.31 11.01
N GLN A 63 -29.72 -47.63 9.80
CA GLN A 63 -29.93 -49.00 9.35
C GLN A 63 -28.73 -49.55 8.54
N ALA A 64 -27.72 -48.71 8.27
CA ALA A 64 -26.54 -49.09 7.53
C ALA A 64 -25.68 -50.10 8.30
N ALA A 65 -25.13 -51.10 7.61
CA ALA A 65 -24.03 -51.87 8.16
C ALA A 65 -22.78 -50.97 8.32
N GLU A 66 -21.93 -51.26 9.29
CA GLU A 66 -20.70 -50.49 9.55
C GLU A 66 -19.78 -50.40 8.31
N SER A 67 -19.80 -51.43 7.45
CA SER A 67 -19.06 -51.47 6.18
C SER A 67 -19.66 -50.62 5.05
N GLU A 68 -20.93 -50.24 5.15
CA GLU A 68 -21.69 -49.50 4.10
C GLU A 68 -21.91 -48.03 4.46
N LEU A 69 -21.95 -47.72 5.75
CA LEU A 69 -22.23 -46.38 6.29
C LEU A 69 -21.35 -45.30 5.67
N SER A 70 -20.04 -45.53 5.57
CA SER A 70 -19.11 -44.55 4.97
C SER A 70 -19.42 -44.26 3.51
N GLY A 71 -19.77 -45.29 2.73
CA GLY A 71 -20.15 -45.11 1.33
C GLY A 71 -21.47 -44.37 1.18
N TRP A 72 -22.44 -44.63 2.05
CA TRP A 72 -23.74 -43.94 2.07
C TRP A 72 -23.62 -42.47 2.45
N ILE A 73 -22.78 -42.15 3.44
CA ILE A 73 -22.46 -40.76 3.81
C ILE A 73 -21.79 -40.03 2.64
N GLU A 74 -20.90 -40.70 1.91
CA GLU A 74 -20.24 -40.13 0.73
C GLU A 74 -21.24 -39.85 -0.40
N THR A 75 -22.16 -40.78 -0.69
CA THR A 75 -23.22 -40.57 -1.68
C THR A 75 -24.12 -39.40 -1.31
N LEU A 76 -24.59 -39.33 -0.06
CA LEU A 76 -25.40 -38.21 0.41
C LEU A 76 -24.62 -36.89 0.37
N THR A 77 -23.34 -36.91 0.75
CA THR A 77 -22.43 -35.74 0.65
C THR A 77 -22.39 -35.20 -0.79
N GLN A 78 -22.20 -36.07 -1.78
CA GLN A 78 -22.16 -35.68 -3.19
C GLN A 78 -23.49 -35.08 -3.67
N ILE A 79 -24.63 -35.63 -3.25
CA ILE A 79 -25.97 -35.12 -3.59
C ILE A 79 -26.17 -33.72 -3.01
N LEU A 80 -25.89 -33.53 -1.72
CA LEU A 80 -26.05 -32.24 -1.05
C LEU A 80 -25.08 -31.19 -1.58
N ASP A 81 -23.82 -31.56 -1.83
CA ASP A 81 -22.81 -30.66 -2.38
C ASP A 81 -23.17 -30.18 -3.80
N ALA A 82 -23.65 -31.09 -4.66
CA ALA A 82 -24.09 -30.76 -6.00
C ALA A 82 -25.31 -29.80 -5.99
N GLU A 83 -26.26 -30.03 -5.10
CA GLU A 83 -27.44 -29.18 -4.99
C GLU A 83 -27.12 -27.82 -4.36
N ALA A 84 -26.31 -27.77 -3.30
CA ALA A 84 -25.84 -26.52 -2.70
C ALA A 84 -25.13 -25.64 -3.75
N THR A 85 -24.23 -26.24 -4.53
CA THR A 85 -23.53 -25.57 -5.64
C THR A 85 -24.50 -25.06 -6.71
N ARG A 86 -25.56 -25.82 -7.04
CA ARG A 86 -26.61 -25.37 -7.97
C ARG A 86 -27.36 -24.15 -7.44
N GLN A 87 -27.68 -24.13 -6.14
CA GLN A 87 -28.35 -22.98 -5.50
C GLN A 87 -27.47 -21.74 -5.49
N GLU A 88 -26.17 -21.88 -5.19
CA GLU A 88 -25.18 -20.80 -5.28
C GLU A 88 -25.13 -20.19 -6.68
N ASN A 89 -25.00 -21.04 -7.71
CA ASN A 89 -25.00 -20.61 -9.11
C ASN A 89 -26.30 -19.91 -9.52
N SER A 90 -27.41 -20.23 -8.84
CA SER A 90 -28.73 -19.61 -9.05
C SER A 90 -28.97 -18.38 -8.17
N GLN A 91 -27.96 -17.89 -7.44
CA GLN A 91 -28.04 -16.77 -6.50
C GLN A 91 -29.03 -16.98 -5.33
N ARG A 92 -29.33 -18.25 -4.99
CA ARG A 92 -30.18 -18.63 -3.85
C ARG A 92 -29.31 -19.00 -2.65
N LEU A 93 -28.64 -17.99 -2.10
CA LEU A 93 -27.55 -18.17 -1.13
C LEU A 93 -28.04 -18.70 0.22
N GLU A 94 -29.22 -18.27 0.68
CA GLU A 94 -29.81 -18.76 1.94
C GLU A 94 -30.13 -20.26 1.87
N THR A 95 -30.71 -20.71 0.76
CA THR A 95 -31.00 -22.14 0.52
C THR A 95 -29.69 -22.95 0.44
N SER A 96 -28.67 -22.45 -0.25
CA SER A 96 -27.36 -23.13 -0.24
C SER A 96 -26.81 -23.22 1.17
N TYR A 97 -26.82 -22.12 1.92
CA TYR A 97 -26.30 -22.07 3.28
C TYR A 97 -26.95 -23.12 4.19
N LEU A 98 -28.28 -23.28 4.12
CA LEU A 98 -28.99 -24.34 4.86
C LEU A 98 -28.49 -25.74 4.46
N ILE A 99 -28.33 -26.03 3.17
CA ILE A 99 -27.81 -27.32 2.69
C ILE A 99 -26.38 -27.54 3.18
N ARG A 100 -25.53 -26.52 3.11
CA ARG A 100 -24.13 -26.55 3.56
C ARG A 100 -24.00 -26.81 5.06
N LEU A 101 -24.89 -26.26 5.89
CA LEU A 101 -24.96 -26.53 7.32
C LEU A 101 -25.34 -27.99 7.60
N GLN A 102 -26.33 -28.55 6.88
CA GLN A 102 -26.65 -29.98 7.00
C GLN A 102 -25.48 -30.86 6.58
N LEU A 103 -24.78 -30.46 5.52
CA LEU A 103 -23.61 -31.18 5.03
C LEU A 103 -22.46 -31.15 6.05
N GLN A 104 -22.29 -30.05 6.79
CA GLN A 104 -21.31 -29.97 7.88
C GLN A 104 -21.65 -30.92 9.03
N ASN A 105 -22.92 -31.00 9.42
CA ASN A 105 -23.35 -31.94 10.47
C ASN A 105 -23.17 -33.40 10.06
N LEU A 106 -23.39 -33.71 8.78
CA LEU A 106 -23.24 -35.06 8.23
C LEU A 106 -21.77 -35.46 8.07
N ASN A 107 -20.95 -34.58 7.51
CA ASN A 107 -19.55 -34.83 7.19
C ASN A 107 -18.67 -33.64 7.60
N PRO A 108 -18.32 -33.53 8.89
CA PRO A 108 -17.54 -32.40 9.41
C PRO A 108 -16.13 -32.28 8.80
N SER A 109 -15.57 -33.36 8.28
CA SER A 109 -14.24 -33.38 7.67
C SER A 109 -14.22 -32.98 6.19
N PHE A 110 -15.38 -32.70 5.58
CA PHE A 110 -15.45 -32.29 4.19
C PHE A 110 -15.01 -30.83 4.01
N LEU A 111 -13.70 -30.62 3.81
CA LEU A 111 -13.07 -29.29 3.75
C LEU A 111 -13.70 -28.36 2.70
N ASN A 112 -14.06 -28.85 1.51
CA ASN A 112 -14.66 -27.99 0.49
C ASN A 112 -16.00 -27.40 0.95
N ASN A 113 -16.80 -28.15 1.72
CA ASN A 113 -18.03 -27.62 2.30
C ASN A 113 -17.75 -26.52 3.34
N LEU A 114 -16.73 -26.70 4.18
CA LEU A 114 -16.32 -25.69 5.15
C LEU A 114 -15.85 -24.40 4.46
N LEU A 115 -15.09 -24.51 3.37
CA LEU A 115 -14.67 -23.36 2.58
C LEU A 115 -15.88 -22.62 1.97
N HIS A 116 -16.88 -23.33 1.45
CA HIS A 116 -18.14 -22.70 0.99
C HIS A 116 -18.90 -22.02 2.13
N LEU A 117 -18.98 -22.64 3.31
CA LEU A 117 -19.59 -22.03 4.50
C LEU A 117 -18.86 -20.73 4.89
N MET A 118 -17.53 -20.74 4.90
CA MET A 118 -16.73 -19.54 5.15
C MET A 118 -17.09 -18.44 4.14
N GLU A 119 -17.15 -18.74 2.84
CA GLU A 119 -17.50 -17.75 1.83
C GLU A 119 -18.90 -17.14 2.06
N LEU A 120 -19.89 -17.98 2.31
CA LEU A 120 -21.28 -17.56 2.54
C LEU A 120 -21.41 -16.74 3.82
N GLU A 121 -20.81 -17.19 4.92
CA GLU A 121 -20.89 -16.47 6.18
C GLU A 121 -20.14 -15.12 6.15
N ILE A 122 -19.03 -15.04 5.41
CA ILE A 122 -18.32 -13.77 5.19
C ILE A 122 -19.24 -12.82 4.40
N GLN A 123 -19.91 -13.32 3.36
CA GLN A 123 -20.85 -12.53 2.56
C GLN A 123 -22.06 -12.06 3.38
N PHE A 124 -22.56 -12.89 4.29
CA PHE A 124 -23.65 -12.56 5.21
C PHE A 124 -23.21 -11.73 6.43
N GLN A 125 -21.90 -11.47 6.58
CA GLN A 125 -21.33 -10.72 7.70
C GLN A 125 -21.57 -11.38 9.07
N ILE A 126 -21.63 -12.71 9.11
CA ILE A 126 -21.81 -13.51 10.34
C ILE A 126 -20.60 -14.40 10.65
N PHE A 127 -19.55 -14.33 9.85
CA PHE A 127 -18.31 -15.09 10.03
C PHE A 127 -17.38 -14.46 11.07
N ALA A 128 -16.68 -15.31 11.81
CA ALA A 128 -15.62 -14.95 12.73
C ALA A 128 -14.47 -15.98 12.60
N MET A 129 -13.22 -15.53 12.65
CA MET A 129 -12.06 -16.40 12.40
C MET A 129 -11.91 -17.53 13.43
N GLU A 130 -12.45 -17.35 14.64
CA GLU A 130 -12.47 -18.36 15.70
C GLU A 130 -13.19 -19.64 15.26
N LYS A 131 -14.18 -19.54 14.34
CA LYS A 131 -14.89 -20.70 13.79
C LYS A 131 -13.96 -21.67 13.06
N CYS A 132 -12.81 -21.23 12.55
CA CYS A 132 -11.82 -22.13 11.95
C CYS A 132 -11.31 -23.17 12.95
N HIS A 133 -11.28 -22.86 14.25
CA HIS A 133 -10.96 -23.84 15.30
C HIS A 133 -12.15 -24.77 15.55
N ASP A 134 -13.36 -24.22 15.70
CA ASP A 134 -14.57 -25.00 15.96
C ASP A 134 -14.85 -26.01 14.84
N TRP A 135 -14.52 -25.63 13.60
CA TRP A 135 -14.71 -26.44 12.40
C TRP A 135 -13.47 -27.27 12.02
N CYS A 136 -12.41 -27.24 12.82
CA CYS A 136 -11.14 -27.93 12.56
C CYS A 136 -10.54 -27.64 11.17
N VAL A 137 -10.73 -26.43 10.65
CA VAL A 137 -10.30 -26.04 9.29
C VAL A 137 -8.78 -26.09 9.17
N PHE A 138 -8.06 -25.70 10.22
CA PHE A 138 -6.60 -25.71 10.21
C PHE A 138 -6.05 -27.13 10.12
N GLU A 139 -6.55 -28.05 10.94
CA GLU A 139 -6.15 -29.46 10.93
C GLU A 139 -6.52 -30.12 9.60
N LEU A 140 -7.68 -29.78 9.03
CA LEU A 140 -8.12 -30.33 7.75
C LEU A 140 -7.27 -29.82 6.59
N LEU A 141 -6.90 -28.53 6.56
CA LEU A 141 -5.95 -28.02 5.56
C LEU A 141 -4.62 -28.76 5.66
N GLU A 142 -4.04 -28.88 6.86
CA GLU A 142 -2.74 -29.55 7.03
C GLU A 142 -2.74 -31.01 6.55
N ASN A 143 -3.83 -31.75 6.78
CA ASN A 143 -3.87 -33.20 6.56
C ASN A 143 -4.56 -33.65 5.26
N THR A 144 -5.31 -32.77 4.57
CA THR A 144 -6.03 -33.13 3.35
C THR A 144 -5.10 -33.10 2.14
N ALA A 145 -5.13 -34.16 1.33
CA ALA A 145 -4.37 -34.19 0.08
C ALA A 145 -4.85 -33.08 -0.87
N THR A 146 -3.93 -32.33 -1.46
CA THR A 146 -4.22 -31.22 -2.39
C THR A 146 -5.21 -31.60 -3.51
N ALA A 147 -5.17 -32.84 -4.00
CA ALA A 147 -6.08 -33.33 -5.05
C ALA A 147 -7.56 -33.40 -4.63
N ALA A 148 -7.85 -33.41 -3.32
CA ALA A 148 -9.21 -33.43 -2.78
C ALA A 148 -9.75 -32.02 -2.48
N ILE A 149 -8.93 -30.98 -2.62
CA ILE A 149 -9.29 -29.59 -2.32
C ILE A 149 -9.65 -28.86 -3.60
N ASN A 150 -10.78 -28.16 -3.60
CA ASN A 150 -11.12 -27.21 -4.65
C ASN A 150 -10.22 -25.97 -4.50
N LEU A 151 -9.16 -25.89 -5.31
CA LEU A 151 -8.16 -24.83 -5.23
C LEU A 151 -8.71 -23.45 -5.60
N ASP A 152 -9.67 -23.36 -6.52
CA ASP A 152 -10.30 -22.09 -6.88
C ASP A 152 -11.13 -21.53 -5.72
N LEU A 153 -11.86 -22.41 -5.02
CA LEU A 153 -12.60 -22.07 -3.82
C LEU A 153 -11.66 -21.66 -2.68
N LEU A 154 -10.59 -22.42 -2.42
CA LEU A 154 -9.59 -22.08 -1.42
C LEU A 154 -8.98 -20.70 -1.70
N LEU A 155 -8.60 -20.43 -2.96
CA LEU A 155 -8.11 -19.13 -3.39
C LEU A 155 -9.14 -18.02 -3.15
N GLY A 156 -10.41 -18.24 -3.46
CA GLY A 156 -11.50 -17.30 -3.17
C GLY A 156 -11.63 -16.95 -1.69
N VAL A 157 -11.58 -17.96 -0.82
CA VAL A 157 -11.61 -17.79 0.64
C VAL A 157 -10.39 -17.02 1.12
N THR A 158 -9.17 -17.33 0.63
CA THR A 158 -7.95 -16.62 1.06
C THR A 158 -8.03 -15.11 0.84
N GLU A 159 -8.68 -14.66 -0.24
CA GLU A 159 -8.90 -13.24 -0.49
C GLU A 159 -9.92 -12.64 0.48
N LYS A 160 -11.01 -13.36 0.75
CA LYS A 160 -12.09 -12.91 1.62
C LYS A 160 -11.67 -12.82 3.09
N VAL A 161 -10.81 -13.71 3.59
CA VAL A 161 -10.37 -13.69 5.00
C VAL A 161 -9.41 -12.54 5.32
N LEU A 162 -8.81 -11.89 4.31
CA LEU A 162 -7.93 -10.74 4.51
C LEU A 162 -8.62 -9.56 5.20
N ILE A 163 -9.95 -9.50 5.23
CA ILE A 163 -10.70 -8.46 5.95
C ILE A 163 -10.59 -8.58 7.48
N TYR A 164 -10.12 -9.73 8.00
CA TYR A 164 -9.96 -10.01 9.42
C TYR A 164 -8.47 -9.90 9.83
N PRO A 165 -8.06 -8.83 10.54
CA PRO A 165 -6.66 -8.57 10.87
C PRO A 165 -6.21 -9.29 12.16
N CYS A 166 -6.18 -10.62 12.15
CA CYS A 166 -5.75 -11.45 13.29
C CYS A 166 -4.66 -12.46 12.92
N THR A 167 -4.11 -13.14 13.93
CA THR A 167 -3.09 -14.19 13.76
C THR A 167 -3.63 -15.39 12.98
N ASP A 168 -4.91 -15.70 13.16
CA ASP A 168 -5.56 -16.87 12.56
C ASP A 168 -5.68 -16.71 11.05
N THR A 169 -5.86 -15.47 10.57
CA THR A 169 -5.81 -15.16 9.14
C THR A 169 -4.43 -15.47 8.56
N ILE A 170 -3.35 -15.12 9.27
CA ILE A 170 -1.98 -15.44 8.84
C ILE A 170 -1.79 -16.96 8.81
N HIS A 171 -2.25 -17.67 9.84
CA HIS A 171 -2.16 -19.12 9.92
C HIS A 171 -2.95 -19.82 8.81
N PHE A 172 -4.16 -19.35 8.51
CA PHE A 172 -4.98 -19.83 7.39
C PHE A 172 -4.24 -19.68 6.06
N LEU A 173 -3.67 -18.50 5.79
CA LEU A 173 -2.92 -18.24 4.56
C LEU A 173 -1.65 -19.11 4.46
N GLU A 174 -0.97 -19.37 5.57
CA GLU A 174 0.21 -20.25 5.63
C GLU A 174 -0.14 -21.69 5.24
N LEU A 175 -1.22 -22.23 5.78
CA LEU A 175 -1.69 -23.58 5.44
C LEU A 175 -2.23 -23.65 4.02
N ALA A 176 -3.02 -22.66 3.59
CA ALA A 176 -3.53 -22.59 2.22
C ALA A 176 -2.40 -22.57 1.18
N ALA A 177 -1.29 -21.90 1.49
CA ALA A 177 -0.12 -21.84 0.60
C ALA A 177 0.55 -23.20 0.37
N LEU A 178 0.37 -24.19 1.26
CA LEU A 178 0.89 -25.55 1.06
C LEU A 178 0.21 -26.28 -0.11
N HIS A 179 -1.00 -25.87 -0.49
CA HIS A 179 -1.80 -26.51 -1.54
C HIS A 179 -1.75 -25.78 -2.88
N ILE A 180 -1.40 -24.50 -2.89
CA ILE A 180 -1.41 -23.65 -4.09
C ILE A 180 -0.02 -23.68 -4.72
N ASN A 181 0.10 -24.35 -5.87
CA ASN A 181 1.36 -24.55 -6.61
C ASN A 181 1.97 -23.28 -7.24
N ASN A 182 1.55 -22.08 -6.81
CA ASN A 182 2.14 -20.82 -7.24
C ASN A 182 2.01 -19.74 -6.15
N PRO A 183 3.08 -19.46 -5.38
CA PRO A 183 3.04 -18.48 -4.30
C PRO A 183 2.82 -17.04 -4.77
N GLU A 184 3.07 -16.75 -6.06
CA GLU A 184 2.82 -15.42 -6.64
C GLU A 184 1.33 -15.08 -6.66
N ILE A 185 0.44 -16.08 -6.76
CA ILE A 185 -1.01 -15.87 -6.78
C ILE A 185 -1.47 -15.34 -5.42
N ILE A 186 -1.00 -15.95 -4.33
CA ILE A 186 -1.32 -15.52 -2.96
C ILE A 186 -0.72 -14.14 -2.71
N ALA A 187 0.56 -13.95 -3.06
CA ALA A 187 1.22 -12.66 -2.91
C ALA A 187 0.46 -11.53 -3.63
N ALA A 188 0.00 -11.76 -4.86
CA ALA A 188 -0.78 -10.79 -5.63
C ALA A 188 -2.08 -10.37 -4.91
N LYS A 189 -2.78 -11.31 -4.26
CA LYS A 189 -3.99 -11.04 -3.46
C LYS A 189 -3.66 -10.24 -2.20
N VAL A 190 -2.59 -10.64 -1.51
CA VAL A 190 -2.16 -10.07 -0.23
C VAL A 190 -1.58 -8.66 -0.37
N ILE A 191 -0.95 -8.31 -1.50
CA ILE A 191 -0.37 -6.97 -1.73
C ILE A 191 -1.40 -5.85 -1.53
N SER A 192 -2.64 -6.03 -2.00
CA SER A 192 -3.70 -5.03 -1.83
C SER A 192 -4.07 -4.84 -0.35
N ALA A 193 -4.11 -5.93 0.42
CA ALA A 193 -4.35 -5.92 1.85
C ALA A 193 -3.19 -5.28 2.61
N ILE A 194 -1.93 -5.59 2.25
CA ILE A 194 -0.74 -4.97 2.84
C ILE A 194 -0.84 -3.44 2.76
N VAL A 195 -1.13 -2.89 1.58
CA VAL A 195 -1.24 -1.44 1.37
C VAL A 195 -2.39 -0.86 2.22
N ASN A 196 -3.55 -1.51 2.26
CA ASN A 196 -4.70 -1.06 3.03
C ASN A 196 -4.40 -1.04 4.55
N TYR A 197 -3.88 -2.13 5.10
CA TYR A 197 -3.63 -2.26 6.54
C TYR A 197 -2.45 -1.43 7.01
N ALA A 198 -1.39 -1.32 6.20
CA ALA A 198 -0.22 -0.51 6.52
C ALA A 198 -0.57 0.99 6.59
N TYR A 199 -1.31 1.49 5.60
CA TYR A 199 -1.42 2.95 5.40
C TYR A 199 -2.81 3.52 5.69
N GLN A 200 -3.90 2.75 5.49
CA GLN A 200 -5.27 3.25 5.68
C GLN A 200 -5.80 2.94 7.09
N ARG A 201 -5.62 1.69 7.56
CA ARG A 201 -6.17 1.24 8.85
C ARG A 201 -5.20 1.35 10.04
N LYS A 202 -3.94 1.72 9.80
CA LYS A 202 -2.87 1.83 10.82
C LYS A 202 -2.67 0.53 11.63
N GLN A 203 -2.91 -0.63 11.01
CA GLN A 203 -2.72 -1.95 11.61
C GLN A 203 -1.40 -2.57 11.12
N SER A 204 -0.31 -1.90 11.45
CA SER A 204 0.98 -2.17 10.83
C SER A 204 1.62 -3.49 11.24
N VAL A 205 1.27 -4.03 12.42
CA VAL A 205 1.73 -5.37 12.83
C VAL A 205 1.15 -6.45 11.92
N PHE A 206 -0.14 -6.36 11.60
CA PHE A 206 -0.79 -7.30 10.68
C PHE A 206 -0.19 -7.19 9.27
N ALA A 207 0.04 -5.96 8.78
CA ALA A 207 0.72 -5.74 7.51
C ALA A 207 2.14 -6.32 7.48
N ILE A 208 2.91 -6.21 8.57
CA ILE A 208 4.24 -6.85 8.69
C ILE A 208 4.11 -8.36 8.56
N ASN A 209 3.20 -8.99 9.31
CA ASN A 209 3.00 -10.44 9.28
C ASN A 209 2.63 -10.93 7.87
N LEU A 210 1.79 -10.20 7.15
CA LEU A 210 1.42 -10.51 5.76
C LEU A 210 2.63 -10.45 4.81
N VAL A 211 3.46 -9.40 4.93
CA VAL A 211 4.68 -9.27 4.09
C VAL A 211 5.69 -10.36 4.43
N GLU A 212 5.91 -10.64 5.72
CA GLU A 212 6.80 -11.70 6.17
C GLU A 212 6.36 -13.07 5.67
N LEU A 213 5.05 -13.37 5.71
CA LEU A 213 4.49 -14.58 5.13
C LEU A 213 4.81 -14.68 3.64
N CYS A 214 4.56 -13.62 2.87
CA CYS A 214 4.84 -13.60 1.43
C CYS A 214 6.34 -13.82 1.14
N LEU A 215 7.23 -13.23 1.94
CA LEU A 215 8.68 -13.37 1.81
C LEU A 215 9.21 -14.78 2.16
N ARG A 216 8.47 -15.59 2.93
CA ARG A 216 8.84 -17.01 3.12
C ARG A 216 8.78 -17.78 1.81
N PHE A 217 7.83 -17.43 0.94
CA PHE A 217 7.64 -18.08 -0.36
C PHE A 217 8.38 -17.37 -1.50
N LEU A 218 8.53 -16.04 -1.41
CA LEU A 218 9.19 -15.19 -2.40
C LEU A 218 10.38 -14.44 -1.77
N PRO A 219 11.42 -15.15 -1.31
CA PRO A 219 12.50 -14.54 -0.51
C PRO A 219 13.34 -13.53 -1.28
N GLU A 220 13.33 -13.56 -2.61
CA GLU A 220 14.10 -12.66 -3.48
C GLU A 220 13.27 -11.48 -4.02
N ASP A 221 12.01 -11.34 -3.59
CA ASP A 221 11.16 -10.26 -4.09
C ASP A 221 11.53 -8.90 -3.48
N LEU A 222 12.19 -8.06 -4.30
CA LEU A 222 12.62 -6.72 -3.91
C LEU A 222 11.46 -5.79 -3.52
N TYR A 223 10.25 -5.96 -4.06
CA TYR A 223 9.12 -5.09 -3.73
C TYR A 223 8.61 -5.38 -2.31
N LEU A 224 8.45 -6.66 -1.97
CA LEU A 224 8.08 -7.11 -0.63
C LEU A 224 9.16 -6.75 0.39
N GLN A 225 10.44 -6.91 0.05
CA GLN A 225 11.55 -6.49 0.92
C GLN A 225 11.55 -4.98 1.18
N ASN A 226 11.36 -4.16 0.15
CA ASN A 226 11.25 -2.70 0.32
C ASN A 226 10.00 -2.33 1.15
N SER A 227 8.89 -3.04 0.98
CA SER A 227 7.67 -2.83 1.77
C SER A 227 7.92 -3.15 3.25
N LEU A 228 8.55 -4.29 3.55
CA LEU A 228 8.92 -4.69 4.91
C LEU A 228 9.91 -3.70 5.54
N PHE A 229 10.92 -3.27 4.78
CA PHE A 229 11.88 -2.25 5.20
C PHE A 229 11.17 -0.97 5.66
N ASN A 230 10.23 -0.47 4.85
CA ASN A 230 9.51 0.76 5.16
C ASN A 230 8.61 0.59 6.40
N LEU A 231 7.95 -0.56 6.55
CA LEU A 231 7.16 -0.89 7.75
C LEU A 231 8.01 -0.88 9.02
N TYR A 232 9.19 -1.54 9.00
CA TYR A 232 10.10 -1.56 10.14
C TYR A 232 10.70 -0.20 10.45
N LYS A 233 11.11 0.57 9.43
CA LYS A 233 11.70 1.90 9.60
C LYS A 233 10.71 2.92 10.15
N THR A 234 9.50 2.95 9.59
CA THR A 234 8.56 4.06 9.84
C THR A 234 7.53 3.76 10.92
N THR A 235 7.11 2.50 11.06
CA THR A 235 6.03 2.16 11.97
C THR A 235 6.54 1.62 13.31
N THR A 236 7.32 0.54 13.29
CA THR A 236 7.83 -0.05 14.55
C THR A 236 9.10 0.61 15.03
N VAL A 237 9.78 1.35 14.15
CA VAL A 237 11.09 1.98 14.40
C VAL A 237 12.13 0.93 14.84
N ASP A 238 12.01 -0.29 14.31
CA ASP A 238 12.96 -1.38 14.54
C ASP A 238 14.09 -1.28 13.51
N TYR A 239 15.08 -0.45 13.82
CA TYR A 239 16.22 -0.24 12.93
C TYR A 239 17.11 -1.47 12.76
N LYS A 240 17.05 -2.46 13.66
CA LYS A 240 17.81 -3.70 13.51
C LYS A 240 17.20 -4.53 12.39
N LYS A 241 15.90 -4.82 12.48
CA LYS A 241 15.17 -5.56 11.43
C LYS A 241 15.13 -4.81 10.10
N ALA A 242 15.02 -3.47 10.13
CA ALA A 242 15.11 -2.67 8.91
C ALA A 242 16.48 -2.81 8.23
N LEU A 243 17.57 -2.83 8.99
CA LEU A 243 18.91 -3.02 8.43
C LEU A 243 19.09 -4.44 7.87
N GLU A 244 18.63 -5.47 8.58
CA GLU A 244 18.64 -6.85 8.09
C GLU A 244 17.84 -6.99 6.78
N THR A 245 16.71 -6.31 6.68
CA THR A 245 15.89 -6.28 5.46
C THR A 245 16.60 -5.55 4.31
N ALA A 246 17.26 -4.43 4.59
CA ALA A 246 18.04 -3.68 3.59
C ALA A 246 19.25 -4.49 3.09
N ASP A 247 19.93 -5.22 3.97
CA ASP A 247 21.04 -6.11 3.60
C ASP A 247 20.56 -7.25 2.71
N ASN A 248 19.40 -7.85 3.02
CA ASN A 248 18.78 -8.88 2.18
C ASN A 248 18.36 -8.31 0.82
N PHE A 249 17.78 -7.11 0.78
CA PHE A 249 17.48 -6.38 -0.46
C PHE A 249 18.74 -6.22 -1.30
N TYR A 250 19.82 -5.71 -0.71
CA TYR A 250 21.06 -5.45 -1.42
C TYR A 250 21.68 -6.74 -1.99
N LYS A 251 21.65 -7.85 -1.26
CA LYS A 251 22.15 -9.16 -1.71
C LYS A 251 21.41 -9.71 -2.93
N ASN A 252 20.11 -9.42 -3.05
CA ASN A 252 19.27 -9.91 -4.14
C ASN A 252 19.28 -9.01 -5.38
N CYS A 253 19.90 -7.82 -5.30
CA CYS A 253 20.01 -6.90 -6.43
C CYS A 253 20.88 -7.49 -7.55
N GLN A 254 20.35 -7.50 -8.77
CA GLN A 254 21.03 -8.03 -9.96
C GLN A 254 21.64 -6.93 -10.82
N THR A 255 21.12 -5.71 -10.73
CA THR A 255 21.57 -4.58 -11.57
C THR A 255 22.23 -3.47 -10.75
N THR A 256 22.99 -2.60 -11.43
CA THR A 256 23.56 -1.39 -10.82
C THR A 256 22.48 -0.46 -10.28
N THR A 257 21.37 -0.30 -11.01
CA THR A 257 20.24 0.54 -10.59
C THR A 257 19.57 0.01 -9.31
N GLU A 258 19.41 -1.31 -9.19
CA GLU A 258 18.87 -1.94 -7.98
C GLU A 258 19.81 -1.77 -6.79
N LYS A 259 21.12 -1.99 -6.99
CA LYS A 259 22.14 -1.76 -5.95
C LYS A 259 22.18 -0.31 -5.48
N LEU A 260 22.05 0.64 -6.41
CA LEU A 260 21.99 2.07 -6.12
C LEU A 260 20.81 2.43 -5.20
N PHE A 261 19.65 1.81 -5.41
CA PHE A 261 18.53 1.97 -4.50
C PHE A 261 18.75 1.22 -3.17
N GLY A 262 19.24 -0.02 -3.21
CA GLY A 262 19.48 -0.83 -2.02
C GLY A 262 20.46 -0.19 -1.03
N ILE A 263 21.57 0.38 -1.52
CA ILE A 263 22.56 1.07 -0.67
C ILE A 263 21.96 2.31 0.00
N SER A 264 21.03 3.00 -0.68
CA SER A 264 20.32 4.16 -0.13
C SER A 264 19.42 3.80 1.06
N LEU A 265 18.87 2.57 1.09
CA LEU A 265 18.08 2.07 2.22
C LEU A 265 18.95 1.95 3.48
N VAL A 266 20.14 1.35 3.34
CA VAL A 266 21.13 1.22 4.42
C VAL A 266 21.55 2.59 4.94
N ILE A 267 21.94 3.51 4.03
CA ILE A 267 22.31 4.88 4.36
C ILE A 267 21.20 5.59 5.15
N GLY A 268 19.95 5.45 4.71
CA GLY A 268 18.80 6.05 5.37
C GLY A 268 18.61 5.58 6.82
N ILE A 269 18.93 4.32 7.13
CA ILE A 269 18.89 3.80 8.51
C ILE A 269 20.06 4.33 9.33
N LEU A 270 21.28 4.34 8.78
CA LEU A 270 22.45 4.86 9.48
C LEU A 270 22.27 6.34 9.84
N GLN A 271 21.73 7.14 8.91
CA GLN A 271 21.39 8.55 9.15
C GLN A 271 20.29 8.71 10.21
N ALA A 272 19.23 7.89 10.16
CA ALA A 272 18.16 7.93 11.15
C ALA A 272 18.68 7.62 12.58
N LYS A 273 19.61 6.66 12.69
CA LYS A 273 20.29 6.30 13.95
C LYS A 273 21.36 7.30 14.39
N GLY A 274 21.85 8.15 13.49
CA GLY A 274 23.04 8.98 13.73
C GLY A 274 24.34 8.16 13.77
N ASP A 275 24.40 7.03 13.07
CA ASP A 275 25.62 6.20 12.95
C ASP A 275 26.55 6.75 11.86
N TRP A 276 27.15 7.90 12.17
CA TRP A 276 28.08 8.60 11.28
C TRP A 276 29.46 7.94 11.17
N GLY A 277 29.77 6.96 12.03
CA GLY A 277 31.05 6.24 11.97
C GLY A 277 31.08 5.22 10.83
N ASN A 278 29.96 4.51 10.61
CA ASN A 278 29.84 3.54 9.53
C ASN A 278 29.39 4.14 8.19
N LEU A 279 28.82 5.35 8.20
CA LEU A 279 28.27 6.00 7.01
C LEU A 279 29.26 6.22 5.84
N PRO A 280 30.54 6.65 6.06
CA PRO A 280 31.47 6.99 4.98
C PRO A 280 31.62 5.92 3.90
N LYS A 281 31.82 4.65 4.27
CA LYS A 281 32.03 3.56 3.30
C LYS A 281 30.83 3.37 2.37
N PHE A 282 29.62 3.57 2.87
CA PHE A 282 28.38 3.43 2.09
C PHE A 282 28.15 4.64 1.19
N ILE A 283 28.59 5.83 1.59
CA ILE A 283 28.53 7.03 0.73
C ILE A 283 29.55 6.93 -0.42
N ASP A 284 30.75 6.40 -0.16
CA ASP A 284 31.75 6.16 -1.20
C ASP A 284 31.21 5.16 -2.24
N GLU A 285 30.61 4.06 -1.78
CA GLU A 285 29.96 3.07 -2.65
C GLU A 285 28.76 3.67 -3.42
N LEU A 286 27.90 4.44 -2.76
CA LEU A 286 26.79 5.16 -3.40
C LEU A 286 27.32 6.05 -4.53
N THR A 287 28.39 6.81 -4.27
CA THR A 287 28.97 7.74 -5.26
C THR A 287 29.49 6.98 -6.47
N GLN A 288 30.20 5.88 -6.27
CA GLN A 288 30.67 5.01 -7.36
C GLN A 288 29.52 4.40 -8.16
N LEU A 289 28.42 3.99 -7.50
CA LEU A 289 27.23 3.47 -8.17
C LEU A 289 26.52 4.56 -8.99
N ILE A 290 26.45 5.80 -8.49
CA ILE A 290 25.90 6.94 -9.25
C ILE A 290 26.76 7.21 -10.49
N GLU A 291 28.09 7.27 -10.35
CA GLU A 291 29.00 7.47 -11.49
C GLU A 291 28.88 6.34 -12.52
N GLY A 292 28.81 5.09 -12.06
CA GLY A 292 28.57 3.92 -12.92
C GLY A 292 27.22 4.02 -13.65
N GLN A 293 26.18 4.49 -12.97
CA GLN A 293 24.85 4.69 -13.54
C GLN A 293 24.82 5.85 -14.56
N ILE A 294 25.58 6.92 -14.33
CA ILE A 294 25.74 8.02 -15.28
C ILE A 294 26.41 7.52 -16.56
N ASN A 295 27.48 6.73 -16.43
CA ASN A 295 28.19 6.16 -17.58
C ASN A 295 27.36 5.15 -18.38
N ALA A 296 26.42 4.46 -17.74
CA ALA A 296 25.52 3.52 -18.41
C ALA A 296 24.41 4.20 -19.22
N GLU A 297 24.08 5.47 -18.91
CA GLU A 297 23.05 6.29 -19.56
C GLU A 297 21.63 5.69 -19.59
N GLN A 298 21.39 4.56 -18.93
CA GLN A 298 20.12 3.83 -18.91
C GLN A 298 19.88 3.14 -17.58
N PHE A 299 18.64 3.18 -17.10
CA PHE A 299 18.23 2.42 -15.92
C PHE A 299 17.78 1.01 -16.30
N ASN A 300 18.15 0.04 -15.47
CA ASN A 300 17.65 -1.33 -15.59
C ASN A 300 17.24 -1.81 -14.21
N ALA A 301 15.96 -1.69 -13.88
CA ALA A 301 15.39 -2.15 -12.62
C ALA A 301 13.86 -2.24 -12.72
N ARG A 302 13.25 -2.75 -11.66
CA ARG A 302 11.79 -2.71 -11.47
C ARG A 302 11.30 -1.23 -11.45
N PRO A 303 10.11 -0.92 -11.99
CA PRO A 303 9.63 0.46 -12.11
C PRO A 303 9.65 1.28 -10.81
N PHE A 304 9.25 0.68 -9.68
CA PHE A 304 9.24 1.39 -8.38
C PHE A 304 10.63 1.86 -7.92
N ILE A 305 11.70 1.19 -8.39
CA ILE A 305 13.09 1.55 -8.11
C ILE A 305 13.51 2.73 -8.98
N ILE A 306 13.25 2.63 -10.30
CA ILE A 306 13.56 3.70 -11.27
C ILE A 306 12.82 4.98 -10.87
N ASP A 307 11.55 4.86 -10.53
CA ASP A 307 10.70 5.97 -10.09
C ASP A 307 11.22 6.64 -8.82
N SER A 308 12.07 5.97 -8.02
CA SER A 308 12.65 6.48 -6.76
C SER A 308 14.09 6.98 -6.90
N ILE A 309 14.69 6.88 -8.08
CA ILE A 309 16.15 6.93 -8.21
C ILE A 309 16.75 8.31 -7.93
N LEU A 310 16.02 9.40 -8.18
CA LEU A 310 16.52 10.74 -7.86
C LEU A 310 16.58 11.00 -6.35
N GLY A 311 15.75 10.32 -5.56
CA GLY A 311 15.75 10.43 -4.10
C GLY A 311 17.07 9.97 -3.47
N VAL A 312 17.83 9.09 -4.14
CA VAL A 312 19.09 8.52 -3.59
C VAL A 312 20.18 9.56 -3.40
N THR A 313 20.15 10.67 -4.15
CA THR A 313 21.17 11.74 -4.04
C THR A 313 20.89 12.69 -2.88
N SER A 314 19.71 12.63 -2.28
CA SER A 314 19.28 13.54 -1.20
C SER A 314 20.14 13.43 0.06
N CYS A 315 20.87 12.34 0.25
CA CYS A 315 21.77 12.14 1.39
C CYS A 315 23.12 12.88 1.24
N LEU A 316 23.56 13.18 0.01
CA LEU A 316 24.91 13.72 -0.26
C LEU A 316 25.18 15.07 0.44
N PRO A 317 24.25 16.06 0.44
CA PRO A 317 24.49 17.34 1.11
C PRO A 317 24.61 17.23 2.64
N TYR A 318 24.08 16.16 3.23
CA TYR A 318 24.21 15.91 4.67
C TYR A 318 25.56 15.30 5.05
N TYR A 319 26.23 14.66 4.09
CA TYR A 319 27.54 14.05 4.30
C TYR A 319 28.68 15.02 3.98
N GLN A 320 28.62 15.68 2.82
CA GLN A 320 29.67 16.59 2.36
C GLN A 320 29.11 17.92 1.87
N ASP A 321 29.75 19.01 2.29
CA ASP A 321 29.50 20.36 1.77
C ASP A 321 30.34 20.61 0.52
N ASN A 322 30.01 19.89 -0.56
CA ASN A 322 30.63 20.04 -1.87
C ASN A 322 29.54 20.18 -2.94
N PRO A 323 28.94 21.38 -3.09
CA PRO A 323 27.82 21.58 -4.02
C PRO A 323 28.21 21.29 -5.47
N LYS A 324 29.46 21.51 -5.88
CA LYS A 324 29.92 21.22 -7.25
C LYS A 324 29.78 19.73 -7.59
N ILE A 325 30.24 18.85 -6.71
CA ILE A 325 30.13 17.39 -6.91
C ILE A 325 28.69 16.93 -6.72
N ASN A 326 28.05 17.32 -5.60
CA ASN A 326 26.70 16.84 -5.27
C ASN A 326 25.69 17.21 -6.36
N ARG A 327 25.73 18.46 -6.85
CA ARG A 327 24.81 18.95 -7.89
C ARG A 327 25.13 18.37 -9.25
N TYR A 328 26.41 18.13 -9.58
CA TYR A 328 26.79 17.47 -10.81
C TYR A 328 26.20 16.06 -10.88
N LEU A 329 26.42 15.24 -9.84
CA LEU A 329 25.90 13.87 -9.76
C LEU A 329 24.38 13.84 -9.85
N GLN A 330 23.70 14.71 -9.08
CA GLN A 330 22.24 14.83 -9.09
C GLN A 330 21.71 15.23 -10.47
N SER A 331 22.27 16.27 -11.10
CA SER A 331 21.77 16.79 -12.38
C SER A 331 22.00 15.80 -13.51
N LYS A 332 23.13 15.08 -13.53
CA LYS A 332 23.40 14.03 -14.51
C LYS A 332 22.47 12.84 -14.37
N LEU A 333 22.18 12.42 -13.14
CA LEU A 333 21.17 11.39 -12.90
C LEU A 333 19.76 11.86 -13.33
N ALA A 334 19.43 13.14 -13.10
CA ALA A 334 18.16 13.75 -13.49
C ALA A 334 17.98 13.88 -15.01
N GLU A 335 19.05 14.13 -15.78
CA GLU A 335 19.04 14.10 -17.25
C GLU A 335 18.59 12.73 -17.78
N ILE A 336 19.21 11.65 -17.27
CA ILE A 336 18.89 10.26 -17.66
C ILE A 336 17.46 9.90 -17.22
N PHE A 337 17.10 10.26 -15.99
CA PHE A 337 15.75 10.05 -15.46
C PHE A 337 14.67 10.71 -16.31
N GLN A 338 14.86 11.97 -16.71
CA GLN A 338 13.89 12.62 -17.57
C GLN A 338 13.77 11.94 -18.93
N ALA A 339 14.87 11.47 -19.52
CA ALA A 339 14.84 10.75 -20.79
C ALA A 339 14.06 9.44 -20.68
N ASP A 340 14.28 8.66 -19.62
CA ASP A 340 13.54 7.44 -19.31
C ASP A 340 12.03 7.72 -19.16
N VAL A 341 11.67 8.68 -18.31
CA VAL A 341 10.28 9.04 -18.01
C VAL A 341 9.55 9.50 -19.27
N ARG A 342 10.18 10.35 -20.09
CA ARG A 342 9.58 10.82 -21.35
C ARG A 342 9.35 9.69 -22.34
N THR A 343 10.20 8.66 -22.32
CA THR A 343 10.03 7.46 -23.14
C THR A 343 8.86 6.61 -22.63
N ARG A 344 8.83 6.30 -21.32
CA ARG A 344 7.77 5.47 -20.71
C ARG A 344 6.36 6.05 -20.85
N TYR A 345 6.23 7.38 -20.77
CA TYR A 345 4.94 8.07 -20.78
C TYR A 345 4.63 8.81 -22.09
N ASN A 346 5.34 8.50 -23.18
CA ASN A 346 5.12 9.09 -24.51
C ASN A 346 5.03 10.61 -24.48
N TYR A 347 6.15 11.28 -24.16
CA TYR A 347 6.19 12.72 -23.98
C TYR A 347 5.50 13.52 -25.10
N ILE A 348 4.67 14.46 -24.69
CA ILE A 348 4.00 15.42 -25.55
C ILE A 348 4.50 16.79 -25.14
N ALA A 349 5.07 17.53 -26.09
CA ALA A 349 5.53 18.88 -25.84
C ALA A 349 4.37 19.78 -25.39
N PRO A 350 4.59 20.67 -24.40
CA PRO A 350 3.54 21.57 -23.95
C PRO A 350 3.12 22.50 -25.11
N VAL A 351 1.81 22.71 -25.24
CA VAL A 351 1.28 23.67 -26.20
C VAL A 351 1.50 25.08 -25.64
N SER A 352 2.55 25.76 -26.13
CA SER A 352 2.74 27.17 -25.85
C SER A 352 1.70 27.97 -26.64
N SER A 353 0.70 28.51 -25.94
CA SER A 353 -0.15 29.55 -26.53
C SER A 353 0.49 30.91 -26.26
N LEU A 354 0.67 31.71 -27.31
CA LEU A 354 0.92 33.14 -27.18
C LEU A 354 -0.34 33.75 -26.57
N LYS A 355 -0.28 34.20 -25.31
CA LYS A 355 -1.47 34.65 -24.59
C LYS A 355 -1.52 36.18 -24.44
N SER A 356 -2.72 36.72 -24.62
CA SER A 356 -3.04 38.16 -24.53
C SER A 356 -2.77 38.73 -23.14
N PRO A 357 -2.27 39.97 -23.01
CA PRO A 357 -1.83 40.57 -21.75
C PRO A 357 -2.95 40.89 -20.73
N ALA A 358 -4.22 40.70 -21.08
CA ALA A 358 -5.36 41.17 -20.28
C ALA A 358 -6.03 40.11 -19.38
N ARG A 359 -5.55 38.86 -19.33
CA ARG A 359 -6.17 37.79 -18.51
C ARG A 359 -5.36 37.50 -17.24
N LYS A 360 -6.01 36.87 -16.26
CA LYS A 360 -5.35 36.33 -15.06
C LYS A 360 -4.32 35.26 -15.43
N ILE A 361 -3.20 35.25 -14.72
CA ILE A 361 -2.16 34.22 -14.84
C ILE A 361 -2.58 33.00 -14.02
N LYS A 362 -2.57 31.82 -14.64
CA LYS A 362 -2.93 30.55 -14.01
C LYS A 362 -1.70 29.90 -13.37
N ILE A 363 -1.71 29.79 -12.05
CA ILE A 363 -0.61 29.18 -11.27
C ILE A 363 -1.14 27.89 -10.64
N GLY A 364 -0.48 26.77 -10.92
CA GLY A 364 -0.71 25.51 -10.22
C GLY A 364 0.36 25.22 -9.19
N TYR A 365 -0.06 24.65 -8.06
CA TYR A 365 0.83 24.09 -7.06
C TYR A 365 0.59 22.59 -6.94
N ILE A 366 1.63 21.78 -7.12
CA ILE A 366 1.58 20.32 -6.97
C ILE A 366 2.33 19.90 -5.71
N ALA A 367 1.68 19.12 -4.84
CA ALA A 367 2.31 18.63 -3.61
C ALA A 367 1.56 17.49 -2.90
N TYR A 368 2.30 16.74 -2.08
CA TYR A 368 1.85 15.82 -1.04
C TYR A 368 1.96 16.43 0.38
N THR A 369 2.59 17.60 0.49
CA THR A 369 2.98 18.22 1.77
C THR A 369 2.09 19.39 2.22
N LEU A 370 0.98 19.67 1.54
CA LEU A 370 0.03 20.75 1.86
C LEU A 370 -0.99 20.31 2.93
N ARG A 371 -0.45 19.92 4.08
CA ARG A 371 -1.13 19.38 5.27
C ARG A 371 -0.35 19.79 6.53
N ARG A 372 -0.59 19.16 7.68
CA ARG A 372 0.26 19.27 8.89
C ARG A 372 1.65 18.69 8.64
N HIS A 373 2.44 19.44 7.91
CA HIS A 373 3.80 19.17 7.45
C HIS A 373 4.57 20.49 7.37
N SER A 374 5.89 20.49 7.53
CA SER A 374 6.70 21.71 7.57
C SER A 374 6.45 22.62 6.37
N VAL A 375 6.41 22.05 5.17
CA VAL A 375 6.15 22.78 3.93
C VAL A 375 4.75 23.41 3.91
N GLY A 376 3.70 22.66 4.30
CA GLY A 376 2.35 23.22 4.44
C GLY A 376 2.28 24.39 5.44
N TRP A 377 2.99 24.29 6.56
CA TRP A 377 3.08 25.40 7.52
C TRP A 377 3.81 26.63 6.96
N LEU A 378 4.88 26.42 6.20
CA LEU A 378 5.72 27.48 5.64
C LEU A 378 5.14 28.14 4.38
N SER A 379 4.22 27.46 3.67
CA SER A 379 3.63 27.96 2.43
C SER A 379 2.22 28.53 2.57
N ARG A 380 1.49 28.21 3.65
CA ARG A 380 0.07 28.56 3.81
C ARG A 380 -0.27 30.04 3.60
N TRP A 381 0.61 30.95 4.03
CA TRP A 381 0.36 32.38 3.92
C TRP A 381 0.42 32.89 2.49
N LEU A 382 1.19 32.24 1.61
CA LEU A 382 1.18 32.55 0.18
C LEU A 382 -0.22 32.36 -0.41
N PHE A 383 -0.88 31.25 -0.05
CA PHE A 383 -2.25 30.96 -0.53
C PHE A 383 -3.24 31.98 -0.02
N HIS A 384 -3.10 32.42 1.24
CA HIS A 384 -3.94 33.45 1.83
C HIS A 384 -3.79 34.82 1.14
N TYR A 385 -2.57 35.20 0.75
CA TYR A 385 -2.26 36.53 0.23
C TYR A 385 -2.25 36.65 -1.31
N HIS A 386 -2.59 35.59 -2.04
CA HIS A 386 -2.62 35.64 -3.50
C HIS A 386 -3.57 36.74 -4.00
N ASN A 387 -3.07 37.62 -4.88
CA ASN A 387 -3.91 38.63 -5.52
C ASN A 387 -4.82 37.96 -6.58
N ARG A 388 -6.07 37.72 -6.21
CA ARG A 388 -7.07 37.03 -7.04
C ARG A 388 -7.53 37.83 -8.25
N ASP A 389 -7.24 39.13 -8.33
CA ASP A 389 -7.53 39.93 -9.53
C ASP A 389 -6.50 39.68 -10.64
N LYS A 390 -5.29 39.24 -10.27
CA LYS A 390 -4.18 38.99 -11.20
C LYS A 390 -3.91 37.51 -11.43
N PHE A 391 -4.20 36.67 -10.45
CA PHE A 391 -3.86 35.25 -10.45
C PHE A 391 -5.08 34.37 -10.25
N GLU A 392 -5.09 33.22 -10.94
CA GLU A 392 -6.03 32.12 -10.75
C GLU A 392 -5.24 30.91 -10.23
N ILE A 393 -5.62 30.40 -9.05
CA ILE A 393 -4.82 29.45 -8.27
C ILE A 393 -5.41 28.05 -8.34
N TYR A 394 -4.60 27.12 -8.83
CA TYR A 394 -4.89 25.70 -8.92
C TYR A 394 -4.04 24.95 -7.89
N THR A 395 -4.60 23.90 -7.27
CA THR A 395 -3.86 23.07 -6.32
C THR A 395 -4.11 21.59 -6.59
N TYR A 396 -3.03 20.85 -6.76
CA TYR A 396 -3.03 19.42 -7.04
C TYR A 396 -2.44 18.68 -5.84
N PHE A 397 -3.31 18.14 -5.01
CA PHE A 397 -2.92 17.28 -3.89
C PHE A 397 -2.65 15.88 -4.44
N VAL A 398 -1.43 15.40 -4.26
CA VAL A 398 -0.98 14.11 -4.79
C VAL A 398 -1.01 13.06 -3.69
N ASN A 399 -1.95 12.12 -3.75
CA ASN A 399 -2.08 11.01 -2.80
C ASN A 399 -2.11 11.45 -1.32
N GLN A 400 -2.69 12.62 -1.05
CA GLN A 400 -2.68 13.26 0.26
C GLN A 400 -4.02 13.05 0.99
N ALA A 401 -3.98 12.58 2.24
CA ALA A 401 -5.12 12.67 3.13
C ALA A 401 -5.33 14.13 3.57
N ALA A 402 -6.56 14.64 3.43
CA ALA A 402 -6.88 15.99 3.86
C ALA A 402 -6.95 16.08 5.39
N ASP A 403 -6.33 17.11 5.95
CA ASP A 403 -6.48 17.50 7.36
C ASP A 403 -6.97 18.94 7.49
N GLU A 404 -7.09 19.43 8.73
CA GLU A 404 -7.55 20.80 9.01
C GLU A 404 -6.73 21.87 8.26
N ILE A 405 -5.42 21.67 8.13
CA ILE A 405 -4.56 22.61 7.42
C ILE A 405 -4.83 22.56 5.92
N THR A 406 -4.99 21.36 5.36
CA THR A 406 -5.39 21.16 3.95
C THR A 406 -6.68 21.92 3.61
N GLU A 407 -7.72 21.72 4.42
CA GLU A 407 -9.03 22.35 4.19
C GLU A 407 -8.96 23.87 4.37
N LYS A 408 -8.46 24.32 5.53
CA LYS A 408 -8.50 25.73 5.93
C LYS A 408 -7.62 26.63 5.07
N TRP A 409 -6.41 26.19 4.76
CA TRP A 409 -5.38 27.06 4.18
C TRP A 409 -5.19 26.87 2.68
N PHE A 410 -5.45 25.67 2.15
CA PHE A 410 -5.17 25.39 0.75
C PHE A 410 -6.45 25.29 -0.07
N LYS A 411 -7.34 24.34 0.24
CA LYS A 411 -8.59 24.16 -0.53
C LYS A 411 -9.45 25.42 -0.54
N ASN A 412 -9.69 26.02 0.61
CA ASN A 412 -10.52 27.23 0.73
C ASN A 412 -9.88 28.50 0.13
N ASN A 413 -8.57 28.48 -0.15
CA ASN A 413 -7.84 29.62 -0.72
C ASN A 413 -7.38 29.35 -2.17
N SER A 414 -7.89 28.30 -2.82
CA SER A 414 -7.63 27.99 -4.23
C SER A 414 -8.88 28.18 -5.06
N ASP A 415 -8.74 28.61 -6.31
CA ASP A 415 -9.88 28.70 -7.25
C ASP A 415 -10.31 27.29 -7.67
N TYR A 416 -9.33 26.39 -7.83
CA TYR A 416 -9.55 24.97 -8.12
C TYR A 416 -8.64 24.10 -7.28
N SER A 417 -9.19 23.00 -6.77
CA SER A 417 -8.46 22.05 -5.96
C SER A 417 -8.80 20.62 -6.37
N TYR A 418 -7.78 19.81 -6.62
CA TYR A 418 -7.92 18.41 -7.02
C TYR A 418 -7.19 17.51 -6.03
N ASN A 419 -7.87 16.49 -5.51
CA ASN A 419 -7.21 15.40 -4.80
C ASN A 419 -7.07 14.21 -5.75
N LEU A 420 -5.84 13.91 -6.15
CA LEU A 420 -5.55 12.94 -7.20
C LEU A 420 -4.76 11.76 -6.62
N PRO A 421 -5.06 10.51 -7.03
CA PRO A 421 -4.23 9.37 -6.65
C PRO A 421 -2.82 9.51 -7.27
N ALA A 422 -1.85 8.73 -6.77
CA ALA A 422 -0.49 8.69 -7.32
C ALA A 422 -0.42 8.01 -8.70
N LYS A 423 -1.14 8.55 -9.69
CA LYS A 423 -1.21 8.09 -11.08
C LYS A 423 -0.69 9.19 -12.00
N ILE A 424 0.51 9.01 -12.54
CA ILE A 424 1.26 10.03 -13.28
C ILE A 424 0.47 10.57 -14.47
N GLU A 425 -0.14 9.68 -15.25
CA GLU A 425 -0.92 10.01 -16.44
C GLU A 425 -2.15 10.84 -16.08
N GLN A 426 -2.85 10.47 -15.00
CA GLN A 426 -4.05 11.18 -14.54
C GLN A 426 -3.70 12.59 -14.08
N ILE A 427 -2.63 12.74 -13.28
CA ILE A 427 -2.17 14.04 -12.80
C ILE A 427 -1.72 14.92 -13.97
N THR A 428 -0.90 14.36 -14.87
CA THR A 428 -0.37 15.07 -16.04
C THR A 428 -1.48 15.51 -16.99
N ALA A 429 -2.48 14.65 -17.24
CA ALA A 429 -3.62 14.96 -18.09
C ALA A 429 -4.48 16.08 -17.50
N GLN A 430 -4.76 16.04 -16.20
CA GLN A 430 -5.52 17.09 -15.51
C GLN A 430 -4.80 18.45 -15.63
N ILE A 431 -3.50 18.49 -15.32
CA ILE A 431 -2.71 19.73 -15.40
C ILE A 431 -2.71 20.31 -16.82
N ARG A 432 -2.56 19.45 -17.84
CA ARG A 432 -2.60 19.88 -19.25
C ARG A 432 -3.98 20.43 -19.63
N GLN A 433 -5.05 19.79 -19.18
CA GLN A 433 -6.43 20.25 -19.41
C GLN A 433 -6.68 21.64 -18.82
N ASP A 434 -6.10 21.94 -17.66
CA ASP A 434 -6.27 23.23 -16.98
C ASP A 434 -5.52 24.38 -17.69
N ASN A 435 -4.59 24.06 -18.60
CA ASN A 435 -3.83 24.99 -19.43
C ASN A 435 -3.09 26.07 -18.60
N LEU A 436 -2.43 25.62 -17.53
CA LEU A 436 -1.66 26.47 -16.61
C LEU A 436 -0.59 27.28 -17.35
N ASP A 437 -0.24 28.43 -16.77
CA ASP A 437 0.91 29.22 -17.21
C ASP A 437 2.17 28.82 -16.46
N ILE A 438 2.04 28.60 -15.16
CA ILE A 438 3.13 28.25 -14.25
C ILE A 438 2.69 27.05 -13.42
N LEU A 439 3.52 26.01 -13.36
CA LEU A 439 3.40 24.92 -12.40
C LEU A 439 4.55 24.99 -11.39
N VAL A 440 4.20 25.01 -10.11
CA VAL A 440 5.15 25.05 -9.00
C VAL A 440 5.12 23.72 -8.27
N ASP A 441 6.23 22.99 -8.33
CA ASP A 441 6.48 21.81 -7.50
C ASP A 441 6.97 22.26 -6.12
N ILE A 442 6.19 21.89 -5.12
CA ILE A 442 6.43 22.25 -3.73
C ILE A 442 7.25 21.17 -2.98
N ASP A 443 7.38 19.96 -3.55
CA ASP A 443 8.02 18.83 -2.87
C ASP A 443 9.48 18.59 -3.32
N SER A 444 9.86 18.99 -4.53
CA SER A 444 11.18 18.68 -5.11
C SER A 444 11.44 17.16 -5.09
N LEU A 445 12.67 16.72 -4.79
CA LEU A 445 13.05 15.31 -4.75
C LEU A 445 12.51 14.53 -3.54
N THR A 446 11.62 15.12 -2.73
CA THR A 446 11.02 14.44 -1.56
C THR A 446 9.77 13.63 -1.90
N ASN A 447 9.23 13.77 -3.12
CA ASN A 447 8.10 12.99 -3.59
C ASN A 447 8.30 12.50 -5.03
N ASN A 448 8.26 11.18 -5.20
CA ASN A 448 8.54 10.55 -6.48
C ASN A 448 7.51 10.88 -7.55
N THR A 449 6.24 10.97 -7.15
CA THR A 449 5.14 11.24 -8.06
C THR A 449 5.19 12.67 -8.60
N THR A 450 5.53 13.66 -7.77
CA THR A 450 5.61 15.06 -8.23
C THR A 450 6.75 15.23 -9.24
N TYR A 451 7.95 14.74 -8.95
CA TYR A 451 9.08 14.93 -9.88
C TYR A 451 8.93 14.13 -11.19
N LEU A 452 8.23 12.99 -11.18
CA LEU A 452 7.83 12.26 -12.40
C LEU A 452 6.92 13.12 -13.28
N VAL A 453 5.92 13.77 -12.68
CA VAL A 453 5.02 14.70 -13.38
C VAL A 453 5.80 15.90 -13.92
N MET A 454 6.71 16.48 -13.13
CA MET A 454 7.52 17.62 -13.57
C MET A 454 8.43 17.26 -14.76
N ALA A 455 9.00 16.04 -14.80
CA ALA A 455 9.82 15.58 -15.93
C ALA A 455 9.05 15.54 -17.27
N LEU A 456 7.72 15.39 -17.23
CA LEU A 456 6.83 15.38 -18.40
C LEU A 456 6.42 16.79 -18.88
N LYS A 457 6.86 17.84 -18.18
CA LYS A 457 6.62 19.25 -18.51
C LYS A 457 5.16 19.58 -18.88
N PRO A 458 4.15 19.27 -18.04
CA PRO A 458 2.74 19.54 -18.35
C PRO A 458 2.37 21.03 -18.43
N ALA A 459 3.19 21.94 -17.88
CA ALA A 459 3.03 23.38 -18.01
C ALA A 459 4.22 24.02 -18.74
N PRO A 460 4.04 25.14 -19.46
CA PRO A 460 5.11 25.77 -20.23
C PRO A 460 6.24 26.32 -19.35
N ILE A 461 5.89 26.87 -18.18
CA ILE A 461 6.84 27.30 -17.15
C ILE A 461 6.69 26.39 -15.94
N GLN A 462 7.81 25.84 -15.48
CA GLN A 462 7.89 24.99 -14.31
C GLN A 462 8.91 25.52 -13.32
N VAL A 463 8.55 25.47 -12.04
CA VAL A 463 9.32 26.03 -10.95
C VAL A 463 9.38 25.03 -9.81
N THR A 464 10.54 24.89 -9.16
CA THR A 464 10.64 24.22 -7.86
C THR A 464 10.74 25.25 -6.75
N TRP A 465 10.01 25.05 -5.67
CA TRP A 465 10.08 25.88 -4.47
C TRP A 465 9.75 25.09 -3.19
N LEU A 466 10.60 25.32 -2.19
CA LEU A 466 10.43 25.05 -0.75
C LEU A 466 10.69 23.63 -0.22
N GLY A 467 10.26 22.54 -0.87
CA GLY A 467 10.33 21.20 -0.29
C GLY A 467 11.75 20.68 0.00
N LEU A 468 12.66 20.91 -0.95
CA LEU A 468 14.09 20.65 -0.84
C LEU A 468 14.82 21.70 -1.71
N ASP A 469 16.12 21.53 -1.89
CA ASP A 469 16.90 22.21 -2.91
C ASP A 469 16.37 21.94 -4.34
N ALA A 470 16.93 22.61 -5.34
CA ALA A 470 16.55 22.46 -6.74
C ALA A 470 16.61 20.98 -7.22
N SER A 471 15.81 20.60 -8.19
CA SER A 471 15.63 19.20 -8.62
C SER A 471 16.75 18.67 -9.52
N GLY A 472 17.40 19.54 -10.31
CA GLY A 472 18.29 19.17 -11.39
C GLY A 472 17.59 18.66 -12.66
N ILE A 473 16.26 18.51 -12.66
CA ILE A 473 15.48 17.96 -13.76
C ILE A 473 15.42 18.98 -14.91
N PRO A 474 15.88 18.64 -16.13
CA PRO A 474 15.95 19.61 -17.23
C PRO A 474 14.61 20.25 -17.66
N ALA A 475 13.47 19.64 -17.31
CA ALA A 475 12.13 20.16 -17.58
C ALA A 475 11.69 21.28 -16.64
N ILE A 476 12.38 21.45 -15.50
CA ILE A 476 12.11 22.51 -14.53
C ILE A 476 12.95 23.73 -14.89
N ASP A 477 12.28 24.86 -15.12
CA ASP A 477 12.93 26.05 -15.69
C ASP A 477 13.58 26.93 -14.60
N TYR A 478 12.95 27.00 -13.42
CA TYR A 478 13.35 27.93 -12.37
C TYR A 478 13.40 27.28 -10.99
N PHE A 479 14.30 27.80 -10.15
CA PHE A 479 14.35 27.51 -8.71
C PHE A 479 14.20 28.81 -7.91
N ILE A 480 13.23 28.86 -7.00
CA ILE A 480 13.01 30.03 -6.14
C ILE A 480 13.88 29.92 -4.88
N ALA A 481 14.73 30.93 -4.68
CA ALA A 481 15.63 31.07 -3.54
C ALA A 481 15.73 32.55 -3.11
N ASP A 482 16.70 32.89 -2.27
CA ASP A 482 17.03 34.26 -1.88
C ASP A 482 18.56 34.46 -1.78
N ASN A 483 18.98 35.67 -1.41
CA ASN A 483 20.40 36.03 -1.27
C ASN A 483 21.06 35.47 0.01
N TYR A 484 20.29 34.93 0.94
CA TYR A 484 20.78 34.39 2.21
C TYR A 484 21.02 32.89 2.14
N VAL A 485 20.21 32.15 1.39
CA VAL A 485 20.31 30.69 1.29
C VAL A 485 21.27 30.21 0.19
N LEU A 486 21.49 31.03 -0.85
CA LEU A 486 22.43 30.71 -1.92
C LEU A 486 23.47 31.83 -2.11
N PRO A 487 24.77 31.51 -2.22
CA PRO A 487 25.79 32.51 -2.53
C PRO A 487 25.60 33.10 -3.93
N GLU A 488 26.12 34.30 -4.19
CA GLU A 488 25.94 35.03 -5.46
C GLU A 488 26.28 34.19 -6.70
N ASN A 489 27.38 33.43 -6.64
CA ASN A 489 27.87 32.55 -7.70
C ASN A 489 27.14 31.20 -7.81
N ALA A 490 26.05 30.97 -7.06
CA ALA A 490 25.32 29.71 -7.11
C ALA A 490 24.88 29.32 -8.53
N GLN A 491 24.56 30.29 -9.40
CA GLN A 491 24.09 30.00 -10.76
C GLN A 491 25.09 29.17 -11.59
N GLU A 492 26.38 29.14 -11.25
CA GLU A 492 27.40 28.29 -11.89
C GLU A 492 27.18 26.78 -11.64
N ILE A 493 26.42 26.43 -10.60
CA ILE A 493 26.26 25.05 -10.10
C ILE A 493 24.83 24.52 -10.36
N TYR A 494 23.84 25.41 -10.48
CA TYR A 494 22.43 25.04 -10.68
C TYR A 494 22.07 25.03 -12.16
N SER A 495 21.38 23.96 -12.59
CA SER A 495 20.85 23.85 -13.95
C SER A 495 19.60 24.70 -14.14
N GLU A 496 18.76 24.80 -13.11
CA GLU A 496 17.62 25.72 -13.10
C GLU A 496 18.09 27.19 -13.04
N LYS A 497 17.33 28.09 -13.66
CA LYS A 497 17.56 29.53 -13.48
C LYS A 497 17.09 29.96 -12.09
N ILE A 498 17.99 30.51 -11.30
CA ILE A 498 17.68 30.93 -9.93
C ILE A 498 16.88 32.23 -9.96
N ILE A 499 15.69 32.21 -9.35
CA ILE A 499 14.91 33.40 -9.04
C ILE A 499 15.18 33.77 -7.58
N ARG A 500 15.83 34.92 -7.37
CA ARG A 500 16.14 35.42 -6.02
C ARG A 500 15.07 36.40 -5.56
N LEU A 501 14.34 36.01 -4.52
CA LEU A 501 13.38 36.88 -3.85
C LEU A 501 14.12 37.96 -3.03
N PRO A 502 13.55 39.18 -2.93
CA PRO A 502 14.26 40.34 -2.38
C PRO A 502 14.56 40.24 -0.88
N ASN A 503 13.78 39.46 -0.12
CA ASN A 503 13.90 39.35 1.33
C ASN A 503 14.17 37.90 1.74
N SER A 504 13.14 37.06 1.73
CA SER A 504 13.26 35.64 2.05
C SER A 504 12.55 34.81 1.00
N TYR A 505 13.07 33.61 0.75
CA TYR A 505 12.39 32.60 -0.06
C TYR A 505 11.23 31.93 0.68
N LEU A 506 11.13 32.11 2.00
CA LEU A 506 10.02 31.62 2.83
C LEU A 506 8.84 32.61 2.83
N SER A 507 7.62 32.08 2.76
CA SER A 507 6.38 32.86 2.80
C SER A 507 5.69 32.73 4.16
N VAL A 508 6.26 33.34 5.20
CA VAL A 508 5.77 33.20 6.58
C VAL A 508 5.29 34.54 7.14
N ASP A 509 4.06 34.57 7.64
CA ASP A 509 3.46 35.69 8.37
C ASP A 509 3.08 35.27 9.80
N GLY A 510 4.07 34.70 10.49
CA GLY A 510 3.92 34.22 11.87
C GLY A 510 3.27 32.83 12.03
N PHE A 511 3.27 32.39 13.28
CA PHE A 511 2.70 31.13 13.75
C PHE A 511 1.85 31.37 14.98
N GLU A 512 0.83 30.54 15.16
CA GLU A 512 -0.01 30.51 16.34
C GLU A 512 0.83 30.12 17.57
N VAL A 513 0.76 30.92 18.63
CA VAL A 513 1.51 30.68 19.88
C VAL A 513 0.63 29.88 20.84
N GLY A 514 1.11 28.70 21.23
CA GLY A 514 0.44 27.86 22.23
C GLY A 514 0.73 28.30 23.67
N VAL A 515 -0.16 27.93 24.60
CA VAL A 515 0.07 28.10 26.05
C VAL A 515 0.91 26.93 26.56
N PRO A 516 2.06 27.16 27.22
CA PRO A 516 2.88 26.08 27.78
C PRO A 516 2.08 25.23 28.79
N THR A 517 2.10 23.92 28.62
CA THR A 517 1.40 22.95 29.51
C THR A 517 2.32 22.26 30.52
N ARG A 518 3.63 22.52 30.46
CA ARG A 518 4.68 21.94 31.32
C ARG A 518 5.61 23.02 31.83
N ARG A 519 6.12 22.84 33.06
CA ARG A 519 7.15 23.69 33.70
C ARG A 519 8.52 23.01 33.65
N ARG A 520 9.59 23.78 33.86
CA ARG A 520 10.98 23.27 33.93
C ARG A 520 11.16 22.20 35.00
N THR A 521 10.56 22.41 36.17
CA THR A 521 10.53 21.45 37.28
C THR A 521 9.92 20.11 36.88
N ASP A 522 8.94 20.11 35.97
CA ASP A 522 8.28 18.87 35.51
C ASP A 522 9.20 18.05 34.58
N LEU A 523 10.28 18.67 34.07
CA LEU A 523 11.30 18.05 33.20
C LEU A 523 12.65 17.86 33.91
N ASN A 524 12.71 18.06 35.23
CA ASN A 524 13.95 18.06 36.03
C ASN A 524 15.02 19.05 35.53
N ILE A 525 14.58 20.17 34.94
CA ILE A 525 15.47 21.26 34.53
C ILE A 525 15.49 22.32 35.65
N PRO A 526 16.66 22.71 36.19
CA PRO A 526 16.74 23.78 37.18
C PRO A 526 16.18 25.10 36.66
N ASP A 527 15.59 25.90 37.55
CA ASP A 527 14.98 27.18 37.18
C ASP A 527 16.02 28.19 36.67
N ASP A 528 17.27 28.09 37.13
CA ASP A 528 18.41 28.92 36.72
C ASP A 528 19.22 28.34 35.55
N ALA A 529 18.84 27.19 34.99
CA ALA A 529 19.55 26.57 33.88
C ALA A 529 19.44 27.38 32.59
N ILE A 530 20.57 27.49 31.87
CA ILE A 530 20.61 27.91 30.47
C ILE A 530 20.31 26.69 29.60
N ILE A 531 19.28 26.79 28.77
CA ILE A 531 18.83 25.68 27.92
C ILE A 531 19.28 25.95 26.48
N TYR A 532 20.08 25.03 25.93
CA TYR A 532 20.37 24.96 24.50
C TYR A 532 19.53 23.85 23.88
N LEU A 533 18.54 24.22 23.04
CA LEU A 533 17.60 23.28 22.44
C LEU A 533 17.99 22.94 20.99
N THR A 534 18.04 21.65 20.67
CA THR A 534 18.16 21.15 19.29
C THR A 534 17.19 20.01 19.01
N VAL A 535 16.11 20.32 18.28
CA VAL A 535 15.03 19.37 17.93
C VAL A 535 15.21 18.76 16.53
N GLN A 536 16.44 18.71 16.02
CA GLN A 536 16.75 18.17 14.69
C GLN A 536 16.75 16.64 14.68
N SER A 537 16.45 16.02 13.54
CA SER A 537 16.52 14.57 13.35
C SER A 537 17.97 14.04 13.28
N GLY A 538 18.15 12.72 13.41
CA GLY A 538 19.47 12.06 13.32
C GLY A 538 20.26 12.42 12.05
N LEU A 539 19.56 12.56 10.92
CA LEU A 539 20.09 12.99 9.62
C LEU A 539 20.86 14.31 9.68
N LYS A 540 20.46 15.23 10.56
CA LYS A 540 21.05 16.56 10.71
C LYS A 540 21.99 16.66 11.91
N ARG A 541 22.17 15.58 12.69
CA ARG A 541 23.01 15.56 13.89
C ARG A 541 24.38 14.97 13.57
N THR A 542 25.12 15.60 12.65
CA THR A 542 26.46 15.14 12.24
C THR A 542 27.45 15.14 13.41
N LEU A 543 28.52 14.34 13.32
CA LEU A 543 29.59 14.32 14.33
C LEU A 543 30.19 15.71 14.58
N ASN A 544 30.35 16.52 13.52
CA ASN A 544 30.88 17.88 13.64
C ASN A 544 29.92 18.79 14.43
N MET A 545 28.60 18.67 14.21
CA MET A 545 27.61 19.42 14.98
C MET A 545 27.59 19.01 16.45
N ILE A 546 27.59 17.69 16.73
CA ILE A 546 27.65 17.17 18.10
C ILE A 546 28.92 17.66 18.80
N TYR A 547 30.08 17.55 18.14
CA TYR A 547 31.35 18.01 18.68
C TYR A 547 31.34 19.51 19.03
N ARG A 548 30.79 20.34 18.14
CA ARG A 548 30.65 21.78 18.38
C ARG A 548 29.71 22.07 19.55
N HIS A 549 28.57 21.38 19.65
CA HIS A 549 27.66 21.53 20.79
C HIS A 549 28.33 21.14 22.11
N CYS A 550 29.05 20.01 22.15
CA CYS A 550 29.76 19.55 23.34
C CYS A 550 30.87 20.53 23.80
N ARG A 551 31.51 21.26 22.86
CA ARG A 551 32.46 22.31 23.22
C ARG A 551 31.82 23.47 23.96
N PHE A 552 30.55 23.78 23.71
CA PHE A 552 29.81 24.78 24.50
C PHE A 552 29.43 24.23 25.89
N SER A 553 29.13 22.94 26.01
CA SER A 553 28.65 22.31 27.25
C SER A 553 29.75 21.90 28.24
N ASN A 554 31.03 21.85 27.86
CA ASN A 554 32.14 21.73 28.83
C ASN A 554 32.23 22.92 29.83
N ARG A 555 31.27 23.86 29.76
CA ARG A 555 31.02 24.91 30.75
C ARG A 555 29.66 24.81 31.47
N PHE A 556 28.68 24.01 31.00
CA PHE A 556 27.30 23.96 31.54
C PHE A 556 26.56 22.64 31.21
N LEU A 557 25.63 22.21 32.08
CA LEU A 557 24.77 21.02 31.89
C LEU A 557 23.90 21.14 30.62
N MET A 558 23.94 20.11 29.77
CA MET A 558 23.12 20.02 28.54
C MET A 558 22.04 18.94 28.72
N ALA A 559 20.77 19.34 28.62
CA ALA A 559 19.66 18.40 28.44
C ALA A 559 19.48 18.16 26.93
N ILE A 560 19.80 16.95 26.46
CA ILE A 560 19.54 16.53 25.08
C ILE A 560 18.16 15.89 25.07
N PHE A 561 17.21 16.51 24.36
CA PHE A 561 15.87 15.96 24.12
C PHE A 561 15.74 15.41 22.69
#